data_AF-A0A2N1RE15-F1
#
_entry.id   AF-A0A2N1RE15-F1
#
_cell.length_a   1.000
_cell.length_b   1.000
_cell.length_c   1.000
_cell.angle_alpha   90.00
_cell.angle_beta   90.00
_cell.angle_gamma   90.00
#
_symmetry.space_group_name_H-M   'P 1'
#
loop_
_entity.id
_entity.type
_entity.pdbx_description
1 polymer ?
#
loop_
_entity_poly.entity_id
_entity_poly.type
_entity_poly.pdbx_seq_one_letter_code
_entity_poly.pdbx_strand_id
1 'polypeptide(L)'
;IEKELEIDNLLEHAELREAFRRIFALSSIGNKAFQDGEPWKQRKENPEAASSLLRTLVYLIRDLGILIAPFMPVASQRLLGYLGETQAVWHDIGTFAGVSQIGEIDYLFTKLDDDLIDTLRARYAGSQESRNEEKKVKIQESLPVETAMPSVVTESIAEQFARKVTLKIAEIIDVQQHPNGDMLYILSVDTGDPEPTVIVSSIVPYYTKEQLLHQRIVLVQNLKPANFRGVKSRGMLLAASDPKAEPHTTCEVIFAPHVAIGTELLPEGTQTPAQPRSQVKADAFFSFPLYTEHGILSIDGRPLLADGKTLEAKQYLDGAVG
;
A
#
# COMPACT_ATOMS: atom_id res chain seq x y z
N ILE A 1 1.36 30.89 24.71
CA ILE A 1 0.97 31.06 26.13
C ILE A 1 -0.55 31.07 26.34
N GLU A 2 -1.32 32.14 26.08
CA GLU A 2 -2.78 32.15 26.38
C GLU A 2 -3.56 30.98 25.75
N LYS A 3 -3.23 30.64 24.49
CA LYS A 3 -3.85 29.51 23.79
C LYS A 3 -3.40 28.14 24.32
N GLU A 4 -2.20 28.04 24.87
CA GLU A 4 -1.73 26.82 25.52
C GLU A 4 -2.47 26.60 26.84
N LEU A 5 -2.70 27.67 27.63
CA LEU A 5 -3.49 27.60 28.86
C LEU A 5 -4.96 27.22 28.60
N GLU A 6 -5.53 27.67 27.48
CA GLU A 6 -6.86 27.25 27.04
C GLU A 6 -6.89 25.74 26.75
N ILE A 7 -5.85 25.19 26.09
CA ILE A 7 -5.72 23.75 25.82
C ILE A 7 -5.59 22.95 27.12
N ASP A 8 -4.76 23.42 28.05
CA ASP A 8 -4.54 22.81 29.35
C ASP A 8 -5.86 22.65 30.13
N ASN A 9 -6.64 23.73 30.19
CA ASN A 9 -7.95 23.75 30.84
C ASN A 9 -8.93 22.75 30.20
N LEU A 10 -8.96 22.67 28.86
CA LEU A 10 -9.80 21.69 28.16
C LEU A 10 -9.40 20.25 28.50
N LEU A 11 -8.12 19.96 28.67
CA LEU A 11 -7.64 18.62 29.03
C LEU A 11 -7.97 18.25 30.47
N GLU A 12 -7.86 19.19 31.41
CA GLU A 12 -8.29 19.01 32.81
C GLU A 12 -9.80 18.69 32.91
N HIS A 13 -10.62 19.23 32.01
CA HIS A 13 -12.05 18.94 31.92
C HIS A 13 -12.40 17.74 31.02
N ALA A 14 -11.40 16.98 30.56
CA ALA A 14 -11.55 15.84 29.65
C ALA A 14 -12.25 16.18 28.30
N GLU A 15 -12.18 17.43 27.85
CA GLU A 15 -12.68 17.89 26.54
C GLU A 15 -11.68 17.59 25.40
N LEU A 16 -11.28 16.32 25.28
CA LEU A 16 -10.17 15.86 24.44
C LEU A 16 -10.28 16.29 22.96
N ARG A 17 -11.48 16.26 22.39
CA ARG A 17 -11.69 16.63 20.98
C ARG A 17 -11.44 18.12 20.74
N GLU A 18 -11.86 18.97 21.67
CA GLU A 18 -11.70 20.41 21.53
C GLU A 18 -10.26 20.83 21.84
N ALA A 19 -9.64 20.23 22.86
CA ALA A 19 -8.21 20.36 23.12
C ALA A 19 -7.38 20.03 21.87
N PHE A 20 -7.66 18.90 21.21
CA PHE A 20 -6.97 18.49 19.99
C PHE A 20 -7.14 19.49 18.83
N ARG A 21 -8.36 19.99 18.61
CA ARG A 21 -8.61 21.04 17.59
C ARG A 21 -7.80 22.29 17.87
N ARG A 22 -7.71 22.67 19.14
CA ARG A 22 -7.03 23.88 19.57
C ARG A 22 -5.51 23.78 19.42
N ILE A 23 -4.94 22.61 19.69
CA ILE A 23 -3.55 22.26 19.35
C ILE A 23 -3.29 22.41 17.84
N PHE A 24 -4.17 21.86 16.99
CA PHE A 24 -4.01 21.97 15.53
C PHE A 24 -4.12 23.41 15.03
N ALA A 25 -5.03 24.19 15.63
CA ALA A 25 -5.16 25.62 15.35
C ALA A 25 -3.88 26.39 15.71
N LEU A 26 -3.20 26.00 16.79
CA LEU A 26 -1.90 26.57 17.19
C LEU A 26 -0.82 26.29 16.13
N SER A 27 -0.77 25.07 15.57
CA SER A 27 0.16 24.77 14.47
C SER A 27 -0.11 25.61 13.20
N SER A 28 -1.38 25.90 12.91
CA SER A 28 -1.77 26.73 11.76
C SER A 28 -1.32 28.18 11.92
N ILE A 29 -1.30 28.68 13.15
CA ILE A 29 -0.76 30.02 13.46
C ILE A 29 0.75 30.06 13.21
N GLY A 30 1.48 29.02 13.65
CA GLY A 30 2.91 28.87 13.37
C GLY A 30 3.21 28.86 11.87
N ASN A 31 2.46 28.08 11.10
CA ASN A 31 2.58 28.04 9.65
C ASN A 31 2.31 29.41 9.01
N LYS A 32 1.26 30.11 9.43
CA LYS A 32 0.98 31.47 8.94
C LYS A 32 2.13 32.44 9.26
N ALA A 33 2.63 32.43 10.49
CA ALA A 33 3.75 33.27 10.91
C ALA A 33 5.04 32.98 10.11
N PHE A 34 5.31 31.71 9.79
CA PHE A 34 6.43 31.32 8.94
C PHE A 34 6.28 31.84 7.51
N GLN A 35 5.08 31.74 6.92
CA GLN A 35 4.81 32.22 5.56
C GLN A 35 4.86 33.75 5.48
N ASP A 36 4.13 34.45 6.34
CA ASP A 36 4.05 35.91 6.36
C ASP A 36 5.43 36.54 6.69
N GLY A 37 6.24 35.86 7.51
CA GLY A 37 7.57 36.31 7.89
C GLY A 37 8.67 36.05 6.86
N GLU A 38 8.39 35.28 5.80
CA GLU A 38 9.30 34.97 4.68
C GLU A 38 10.80 34.81 5.08
N PRO A 39 11.15 33.93 6.04
CA PRO A 39 12.50 33.87 6.61
C PRO A 39 13.60 33.57 5.58
N TRP A 40 13.26 32.91 4.46
CA TRP A 40 14.18 32.67 3.34
C TRP A 40 14.64 33.95 2.65
N LYS A 41 13.82 35.02 2.65
CA LYS A 41 14.21 36.36 2.20
C LYS A 41 14.84 37.16 3.33
N GLN A 42 14.18 37.19 4.50
CA GLN A 42 14.61 37.99 5.65
C GLN A 42 16.00 37.61 6.15
N ARG A 43 16.46 36.37 5.97
CA ARG A 43 17.86 35.97 6.26
C ARG A 43 18.90 36.86 5.56
N LYS A 44 18.58 37.46 4.41
CA LYS A 44 19.47 38.36 3.67
C LYS A 44 19.24 39.84 4.01
N GLU A 45 17.98 40.23 4.22
CA GLU A 45 17.58 41.63 4.38
C GLU A 45 17.63 42.10 5.84
N ASN A 46 17.13 41.27 6.76
CA ASN A 46 17.13 41.52 8.20
C ASN A 46 17.36 40.20 8.98
N PRO A 47 18.63 39.78 9.13
CA PRO A 47 18.98 38.51 9.76
C PRO A 47 18.48 38.38 11.20
N GLU A 48 18.42 39.48 11.97
CA GLU A 48 17.92 39.46 13.35
C GLU A 48 16.43 39.15 13.41
N ALA A 49 15.62 39.76 12.53
CA ALA A 49 14.19 39.46 12.45
C ALA A 49 13.94 38.00 12.04
N ALA A 50 14.68 37.49 11.06
CA ALA A 50 14.61 36.09 10.66
C ALA A 50 15.00 35.14 11.80
N SER A 51 16.07 35.46 12.54
CA SER A 51 16.53 34.66 13.68
C SER A 51 15.49 34.63 14.81
N SER A 52 14.91 35.79 15.16
CA SER A 52 13.88 35.90 16.20
C SER A 52 12.62 35.11 15.85
N LEU A 53 12.17 35.19 14.59
CA LEU A 53 11.04 34.41 14.09
C LEU A 53 11.31 32.91 14.16
N LEU A 54 12.45 32.45 13.61
CA LEU A 54 12.81 31.04 13.61
C LEU A 54 12.96 30.50 15.04
N ARG A 55 13.57 31.27 15.94
CA ARG A 55 13.65 30.90 17.37
C ARG A 55 12.26 30.68 17.94
N THR A 56 11.33 31.60 17.71
CA THR A 56 9.95 31.49 18.21
C THR A 56 9.24 30.25 17.66
N LEU A 57 9.40 29.96 16.38
CA LEU A 57 8.81 28.78 15.75
C LEU A 57 9.40 27.47 16.27
N VAL A 58 10.70 27.43 16.58
CA VAL A 58 11.35 26.26 17.20
C VAL A 58 10.74 25.96 18.56
N TYR A 59 10.57 26.98 19.41
CA TYR A 59 9.93 26.80 20.72
C TYR A 59 8.44 26.44 20.59
N LEU A 60 7.74 26.99 19.59
CA LEU A 60 6.38 26.56 19.28
C LEU A 60 6.31 25.07 18.88
N ILE A 61 7.29 24.57 18.11
CA ILE A 61 7.37 23.14 17.75
C ILE A 61 7.61 22.28 18.99
N ARG A 62 8.48 22.71 19.93
CA ARG A 62 8.67 22.02 21.21
C ARG A 62 7.35 21.94 21.99
N ASP A 63 6.66 23.07 22.12
CA ASP A 63 5.39 23.15 22.86
C ASP A 63 4.31 22.28 22.22
N LEU A 64 4.22 22.26 20.88
CA LEU A 64 3.36 21.32 20.14
C LEU A 64 3.75 19.87 20.43
N GLY A 65 5.06 19.55 20.48
CA GLY A 65 5.56 18.23 20.84
C GLY A 65 5.07 17.77 22.22
N ILE A 66 5.06 18.66 23.22
CA ILE A 66 4.54 18.36 24.57
C ILE A 66 3.01 18.19 24.52
N LEU A 67 2.31 19.13 23.90
CA LEU A 67 0.83 19.16 23.85
C LEU A 67 0.22 17.95 23.13
N ILE A 68 0.89 17.42 22.09
CA ILE A 68 0.38 16.25 21.36
C ILE A 68 0.64 14.92 22.07
N ALA A 69 1.47 14.87 23.11
CA ALA A 69 1.86 13.63 23.78
C ALA A 69 0.67 12.74 24.21
N PRO A 70 -0.44 13.28 24.75
CA PRO A 70 -1.62 12.47 25.11
C PRO A 70 -2.35 11.83 23.91
N PHE A 71 -2.16 12.37 22.71
CA PHE A 71 -2.86 11.94 21.49
C PHE A 71 -1.97 11.15 20.53
N MET A 72 -0.70 11.55 20.42
CA MET A 72 0.27 11.07 19.44
C MET A 72 1.66 10.94 20.10
N PRO A 73 1.86 9.95 21.00
CA PRO A 73 3.08 9.83 21.80
C PRO A 73 4.34 9.60 20.95
N VAL A 74 4.23 8.84 19.86
CA VAL A 74 5.36 8.60 18.95
C VAL A 74 5.77 9.88 18.21
N ALA A 75 4.81 10.66 17.74
CA ALA A 75 5.08 11.94 17.07
C ALA A 75 5.66 12.97 18.05
N SER A 76 5.16 13.00 19.27
CA SER A 76 5.69 13.81 20.38
C SER A 76 7.17 13.51 20.63
N GLN A 77 7.51 12.24 20.84
CA GLN A 77 8.89 11.81 21.09
C GLN A 77 9.84 12.15 19.94
N ARG A 78 9.39 11.98 18.69
CA ARG A 78 10.18 12.35 17.51
C ARG A 78 10.42 13.86 17.44
N LEU A 79 9.37 14.68 17.60
CA LEU A 79 9.49 16.13 17.61
C LEU A 79 10.45 16.64 18.68
N LEU A 80 10.30 16.16 19.92
CA LEU A 80 11.19 16.52 21.01
C LEU A 80 12.61 15.99 20.79
N GLY A 81 12.76 14.81 20.19
CA GLY A 81 14.03 14.24 19.77
C GLY A 81 14.78 15.12 18.77
N TYR A 82 14.11 15.68 17.76
CA TYR A 82 14.73 16.62 16.81
C TYR A 82 15.29 17.87 17.50
N LEU A 83 14.71 18.27 18.63
CA LEU A 83 15.13 19.45 19.39
C LEU A 83 16.11 19.13 20.53
N GLY A 84 16.42 17.85 20.74
CA GLY A 84 17.21 17.39 21.89
C GLY A 84 16.47 17.46 23.23
N GLU A 85 15.17 17.74 23.23
CA GLU A 85 14.34 18.04 24.41
C GLU A 85 13.49 16.83 24.84
N THR A 86 14.06 15.63 24.84
CA THR A 86 13.31 14.37 25.10
C THR A 86 12.67 14.26 26.49
N GLN A 87 13.07 15.12 27.43
CA GLN A 87 12.57 15.19 28.80
C GLN A 87 11.63 16.39 29.03
N ALA A 88 11.28 17.14 27.99
CA ALA A 88 10.39 18.29 28.15
C ALA A 88 9.00 17.85 28.64
N VAL A 89 8.48 18.58 29.61
CA VAL A 89 7.22 18.32 30.30
C VAL A 89 6.28 19.52 30.18
N TRP A 90 5.04 19.34 30.64
CA TRP A 90 3.99 20.36 30.55
C TRP A 90 4.39 21.73 31.12
N HIS A 91 5.23 21.75 32.16
CA HIS A 91 5.71 22.97 32.81
C HIS A 91 6.67 23.80 31.92
N ASP A 92 7.23 23.19 30.87
CA ASP A 92 8.15 23.87 29.96
C ASP A 92 7.43 24.66 28.87
N ILE A 93 6.12 24.48 28.70
CA ILE A 93 5.31 25.16 27.68
C ILE A 93 5.41 26.68 27.85
N GLY A 94 5.64 27.41 26.75
CA GLY A 94 5.75 28.87 26.73
C GLY A 94 7.11 29.41 27.21
N THR A 95 8.05 28.55 27.61
CA THR A 95 9.42 28.96 27.97
C THR A 95 10.31 29.09 26.73
N PHE A 96 11.36 29.90 26.78
CA PHE A 96 12.31 30.06 25.66
C PHE A 96 13.73 29.58 26.03
N ALA A 97 13.81 28.43 26.70
CA ALA A 97 15.05 27.80 27.18
C ALA A 97 15.03 26.28 26.93
N GLY A 98 16.21 25.64 27.02
CA GLY A 98 16.38 24.20 26.79
C GLY A 98 17.02 23.91 25.43
N VAL A 99 16.36 24.31 24.35
CA VAL A 99 16.79 23.97 22.99
C VAL A 99 18.16 24.60 22.66
N SER A 100 19.20 23.77 22.59
CA SER A 100 20.56 24.19 22.27
C SER A 100 20.96 23.89 20.83
N GLN A 101 20.44 22.80 20.26
CA GLN A 101 20.74 22.35 18.89
C GLN A 101 19.56 21.61 18.27
N ILE A 102 19.51 21.62 16.95
CA ILE A 102 18.54 20.85 16.17
C ILE A 102 19.28 19.63 15.61
N GLY A 103 18.78 18.44 15.91
CA GLY A 103 19.30 17.16 15.45
C GLY A 103 18.88 16.83 14.01
N GLU A 104 19.03 15.57 13.64
CA GLU A 104 18.58 15.07 12.33
C GLU A 104 17.05 15.08 12.25
N ILE A 105 16.50 15.68 11.20
CA ILE A 105 15.05 15.80 10.99
C ILE A 105 14.66 14.92 9.81
N ASP A 106 13.57 14.18 9.97
CA ASP A 106 12.91 13.42 8.92
C ASP A 106 11.41 13.75 8.86
N TYR A 107 10.67 13.10 7.95
CA TYR A 107 9.24 13.32 7.82
C TYR A 107 8.48 12.84 9.07
N LEU A 108 7.83 13.77 9.76
CA LEU A 108 7.05 13.44 10.96
C LEU A 108 5.85 12.53 10.63
N PHE A 109 5.17 12.82 9.52
CA PHE A 109 4.06 12.01 9.01
C PHE A 109 4.23 11.77 7.52
N THR A 110 4.14 10.50 7.13
CA THR A 110 3.95 10.14 5.73
C THR A 110 2.48 10.34 5.40
N LYS A 111 2.19 11.07 4.32
CA LYS A 111 0.81 11.21 3.84
C LYS A 111 0.28 9.81 3.53
N LEU A 112 -0.91 9.49 4.01
CA LEU A 112 -1.62 8.31 3.55
C LEU A 112 -2.02 8.58 2.10
N ASP A 113 -1.40 7.84 1.19
CA ASP A 113 -1.80 7.76 -0.21
C ASP A 113 -3.18 7.10 -0.32
N ASP A 114 -3.94 7.53 -1.34
CA ASP A 114 -5.31 7.05 -1.55
C ASP A 114 -5.34 5.52 -1.74
N ASP A 115 -4.26 4.96 -2.30
CA ASP A 115 -4.05 3.52 -2.48
C ASP A 115 -3.91 2.78 -1.13
N LEU A 116 -3.11 3.31 -0.19
CA LEU A 116 -3.02 2.78 1.17
C LEU A 116 -4.33 2.97 1.96
N ILE A 117 -5.02 4.11 1.79
CA ILE A 117 -6.33 4.34 2.42
C ILE A 117 -7.35 3.31 1.96
N ASP A 118 -7.41 3.04 0.65
CA ASP A 118 -8.35 2.08 0.09
C ASP A 118 -7.97 0.64 0.44
N THR A 119 -6.68 0.33 0.54
CA THR A 119 -6.17 -0.94 1.09
C THR A 119 -6.60 -1.16 2.53
N LEU A 120 -6.43 -0.15 3.39
CA LEU A 120 -6.82 -0.22 4.80
C LEU A 120 -8.35 -0.27 4.96
N ARG A 121 -9.13 0.43 4.12
CA ARG A 121 -10.59 0.30 4.09
C ARG A 121 -11.02 -1.10 3.66
N ALA A 122 -10.42 -1.67 2.62
CA ALA A 122 -10.75 -3.02 2.18
C ALA A 122 -10.44 -4.07 3.26
N ARG A 123 -9.35 -3.88 4.01
CA ARG A 123 -8.91 -4.79 5.07
C ARG A 123 -9.69 -4.65 6.38
N TYR A 124 -10.11 -3.43 6.74
CA TYR A 124 -10.60 -3.14 8.10
C TYR A 124 -11.95 -2.40 8.19
N ALA A 125 -12.55 -1.92 7.09
CA ALA A 125 -13.79 -1.14 7.19
C ALA A 125 -15.02 -1.98 7.60
N GLY A 126 -14.95 -3.31 7.49
CA GLY A 126 -16.06 -4.21 7.73
C GLY A 126 -17.18 -4.02 6.70
N SER A 127 -17.44 -5.02 5.87
CA SER A 127 -18.53 -4.94 4.90
C SER A 127 -19.89 -4.79 5.62
N GLN A 128 -20.83 -4.02 5.08
CA GLN A 128 -22.22 -4.09 5.52
C GLN A 128 -22.81 -5.51 5.37
N GLU A 129 -22.16 -6.36 4.57
CA GLU A 129 -22.41 -7.80 4.46
C GLU A 129 -22.02 -8.56 5.73
N SER A 130 -20.87 -8.30 6.36
CA SER A 130 -20.47 -8.92 7.64
C SER A 130 -21.40 -8.56 8.81
N ARG A 131 -21.98 -7.34 8.81
CA ARG A 131 -23.01 -6.95 9.80
C ARG A 131 -24.41 -7.52 9.50
N ASN A 132 -24.71 -7.85 8.25
CA ASN A 132 -25.97 -8.49 7.86
C ASN A 132 -25.92 -10.01 8.02
N GLU A 133 -24.74 -10.63 7.89
CA GLU A 133 -24.52 -12.04 8.21
C GLU A 133 -24.64 -12.28 9.72
N GLU A 134 -24.07 -11.43 10.58
CA GLU A 134 -24.29 -11.50 12.03
C GLU A 134 -25.77 -11.34 12.44
N LYS A 135 -26.55 -10.55 11.69
CA LYS A 135 -28.01 -10.41 11.91
C LYS A 135 -28.81 -11.61 11.36
N LYS A 136 -28.34 -12.28 10.31
CA LYS A 136 -28.99 -13.49 9.77
C LYS A 136 -28.69 -14.72 10.61
N VAL A 137 -27.49 -14.83 11.18
CA VAL A 137 -27.10 -15.93 12.09
C VAL A 137 -27.91 -15.87 13.39
N LYS A 138 -28.17 -14.68 13.94
CA LYS A 138 -28.99 -14.52 15.18
C LYS A 138 -30.48 -14.90 15.05
N ILE A 139 -31.03 -15.04 13.84
CA ILE A 139 -32.46 -15.37 13.65
C ILE A 139 -32.68 -16.89 13.52
N GLN A 140 -31.63 -17.69 13.26
CA GLN A 140 -31.75 -19.14 13.05
C GLN A 140 -31.31 -20.01 14.25
N GLU A 141 -30.77 -19.43 15.32
CA GLU A 141 -30.42 -20.17 16.56
C GLU A 141 -31.54 -20.12 17.61
N SER A 142 -32.71 -20.64 17.27
CA SER A 142 -33.65 -21.10 18.30
C SER A 142 -34.31 -22.41 17.88
N LEU A 143 -33.59 -23.51 18.08
CA LEU A 143 -34.08 -24.79 18.63
C LEU A 143 -32.89 -25.77 18.75
N PRO A 144 -32.80 -26.55 19.84
CA PRO A 144 -31.58 -27.27 20.21
C PRO A 144 -31.58 -28.73 19.75
N VAL A 145 -30.38 -29.32 19.56
CA VAL A 145 -29.87 -30.58 20.15
C VAL A 145 -28.59 -31.02 19.41
N GLU A 146 -27.47 -30.88 20.10
CA GLU A 146 -26.45 -31.92 20.36
C GLU A 146 -26.15 -32.95 19.24
N THR A 147 -25.05 -32.77 18.50
CA THR A 147 -23.86 -33.67 18.50
C THR A 147 -22.83 -33.23 17.45
N ALA A 148 -21.56 -33.32 17.85
CA ALA A 148 -20.33 -33.28 17.06
C ALA A 148 -19.95 -31.95 16.37
N MET A 149 -18.87 -31.35 16.87
CA MET A 149 -18.10 -30.34 16.15
C MET A 149 -17.61 -30.90 14.79
N PRO A 150 -17.51 -30.03 13.78
CA PRO A 150 -16.23 -29.93 13.09
C PRO A 150 -15.67 -28.52 13.18
N SER A 151 -14.36 -28.48 13.39
CA SER A 151 -13.50 -27.33 13.54
C SER A 151 -13.73 -26.27 12.47
N VAL A 152 -13.81 -25.00 12.89
CA VAL A 152 -13.66 -23.84 12.00
C VAL A 152 -12.22 -23.86 11.48
N VAL A 153 -12.02 -24.39 10.28
CA VAL A 153 -10.76 -24.21 9.55
C VAL A 153 -10.76 -22.76 9.07
N THR A 154 -9.88 -21.93 9.64
CA THR A 154 -9.60 -20.60 9.09
C THR A 154 -8.99 -20.80 7.71
N GLU A 155 -9.74 -20.48 6.65
CA GLU A 155 -9.30 -20.65 5.25
C GLU A 155 -7.99 -19.89 5.00
N SER A 156 -6.97 -20.61 4.53
CA SER A 156 -5.62 -20.07 4.29
C SER A 156 -5.60 -19.03 3.16
N ILE A 157 -4.55 -18.21 3.08
CA ILE A 157 -4.42 -17.19 2.02
C ILE A 157 -4.32 -17.88 0.66
N ALA A 158 -3.60 -19.01 0.57
CA ALA A 158 -3.52 -19.84 -0.64
C ALA A 158 -4.90 -20.33 -1.11
N GLU A 159 -5.76 -20.81 -0.20
CA GLU A 159 -7.11 -21.27 -0.54
C GLU A 159 -8.01 -20.12 -1.01
N GLN A 160 -7.94 -18.98 -0.32
CA GLN A 160 -8.67 -17.77 -0.73
C GLN A 160 -8.22 -17.27 -2.11
N PHE A 161 -6.91 -17.29 -2.38
CA PHE A 161 -6.34 -16.95 -3.68
C PHE A 161 -6.84 -17.91 -4.75
N ALA A 162 -6.71 -19.22 -4.52
CA ALA A 162 -7.17 -20.26 -5.43
C ALA A 162 -8.67 -20.13 -5.73
N ARG A 163 -9.49 -19.65 -4.79
CA ARG A 163 -10.93 -19.42 -5.01
C ARG A 163 -11.24 -18.14 -5.76
N LYS A 164 -10.42 -17.10 -5.66
CA LYS A 164 -10.72 -15.74 -6.17
C LYS A 164 -9.97 -15.39 -7.45
N VAL A 165 -8.71 -15.79 -7.60
CA VAL A 165 -7.83 -15.38 -8.70
C VAL A 165 -7.70 -16.50 -9.74
N THR A 166 -7.71 -16.12 -11.01
CA THR A 166 -7.43 -17.02 -12.14
C THR A 166 -6.12 -16.60 -12.78
N LEU A 167 -5.09 -17.41 -12.55
CA LEU A 167 -3.82 -17.34 -13.26
C LEU A 167 -3.82 -18.37 -14.39
N LYS A 168 -3.48 -17.97 -15.60
CA LYS A 168 -3.33 -18.88 -16.74
C LYS A 168 -2.05 -18.61 -17.51
N ILE A 169 -1.56 -19.63 -18.20
CA ILE A 169 -0.54 -19.45 -19.21
C ILE A 169 -1.14 -18.87 -20.48
N ALA A 170 -0.54 -17.80 -20.97
CA ALA A 170 -0.93 -17.14 -22.21
C ALA A 170 0.27 -16.95 -23.13
N GLU A 171 0.08 -17.05 -24.44
CA GLU A 171 1.13 -16.75 -25.43
C GLU A 171 0.93 -15.35 -26.00
N ILE A 172 2.01 -14.56 -26.07
CA ILE A 172 1.98 -13.24 -26.69
C ILE A 172 1.99 -13.40 -28.21
N ILE A 173 0.88 -13.07 -28.87
CA ILE A 173 0.71 -13.21 -30.32
C ILE A 173 0.91 -11.90 -31.09
N ASP A 174 0.83 -10.75 -30.42
CA ASP A 174 1.10 -9.44 -31.01
C ASP A 174 1.62 -8.45 -29.96
N VAL A 175 2.55 -7.59 -30.37
CA VAL A 175 3.20 -6.58 -29.52
C VAL A 175 3.25 -5.23 -30.23
N GLN A 176 2.49 -4.27 -29.71
CA GLN A 176 2.44 -2.92 -30.24
C GLN A 176 2.90 -1.90 -29.20
N GLN A 177 3.67 -0.91 -29.62
CA GLN A 177 4.00 0.20 -28.73
C GLN A 177 2.76 1.07 -28.53
N HIS A 178 2.48 1.44 -27.29
CA HIS A 178 1.30 2.24 -26.99
C HIS A 178 1.47 3.65 -27.60
N PRO A 179 0.50 4.15 -28.40
CA PRO A 179 0.65 5.41 -29.14
C PRO A 179 0.82 6.63 -28.23
N ASN A 180 0.20 6.57 -27.06
CA ASN A 180 0.27 7.62 -26.05
C ASN A 180 1.12 7.21 -24.84
N GLY A 181 1.98 6.18 -24.91
CA GLY A 181 2.60 5.55 -23.75
C GLY A 181 4.02 5.06 -23.98
N ASP A 182 5.02 5.92 -23.73
CA ASP A 182 6.43 5.63 -24.05
C ASP A 182 6.96 4.35 -23.38
N MET A 183 6.49 4.06 -22.15
CA MET A 183 6.87 2.88 -21.38
C MET A 183 5.93 1.69 -21.56
N LEU A 184 4.83 1.83 -22.32
CA LEU A 184 3.74 0.87 -22.37
C LEU A 184 3.75 0.07 -23.70
N TYR A 185 3.61 -1.25 -23.59
CA TYR A 185 3.19 -2.09 -24.70
C TYR A 185 1.70 -2.44 -24.58
N ILE A 186 1.05 -2.53 -25.74
CA ILE A 186 -0.25 -3.20 -25.92
C ILE A 186 0.09 -4.60 -26.43
N LEU A 187 -0.30 -5.61 -25.67
CA LEU A 187 -0.04 -7.01 -25.98
C LEU A 187 -1.38 -7.69 -26.27
N SER A 188 -1.45 -8.41 -27.38
CA SER A 188 -2.54 -9.38 -27.60
C SER A 188 -2.02 -10.74 -27.17
N VAL A 189 -2.73 -11.41 -26.28
CA VAL A 189 -2.34 -12.70 -25.73
C VAL A 189 -3.39 -13.77 -26.00
N ASP A 190 -2.95 -14.93 -26.48
CA ASP A 190 -3.76 -16.13 -26.62
C ASP A 190 -3.82 -16.87 -25.28
N THR A 191 -5.03 -17.14 -24.81
CA THR A 191 -5.31 -17.83 -23.54
C THR A 191 -5.97 -19.20 -23.75
N GLY A 192 -6.12 -19.63 -25.01
CA GLY A 192 -6.91 -20.79 -25.42
C GLY A 192 -8.40 -20.49 -25.59
N ASP A 193 -8.84 -19.27 -25.27
CA ASP A 193 -10.20 -18.78 -25.53
C ASP A 193 -10.37 -18.32 -27.00
N PRO A 194 -11.60 -18.29 -27.56
CA PRO A 194 -11.83 -17.96 -28.97
C PRO A 194 -11.35 -16.58 -29.41
N GLU A 195 -11.31 -15.62 -28.49
CA GLU A 195 -10.82 -14.26 -28.74
C GLU A 195 -9.57 -13.98 -27.92
N PRO A 196 -8.53 -13.39 -28.53
CA PRO A 196 -7.34 -13.00 -27.79
C PRO A 196 -7.65 -11.90 -26.78
N THR A 197 -6.96 -11.95 -25.65
CA THR A 197 -7.09 -10.95 -24.58
C THR A 197 -6.08 -9.83 -24.83
N VAL A 198 -6.53 -8.58 -24.75
CA VAL A 198 -5.64 -7.42 -24.83
C VAL A 198 -5.22 -7.00 -23.42
N ILE A 199 -3.92 -6.90 -23.19
CA ILE A 199 -3.34 -6.35 -21.96
C ILE A 199 -2.40 -5.18 -22.27
N VAL A 200 -2.23 -4.28 -21.29
CA VAL A 200 -1.30 -3.16 -21.37
C VAL A 200 -0.28 -3.29 -20.24
N SER A 201 1.02 -3.24 -20.57
CA SER A 201 2.09 -3.49 -19.60
C SER A 201 3.25 -2.51 -19.77
N SER A 202 3.78 -2.01 -18.65
CA SER A 202 4.84 -1.00 -18.60
C SER A 202 6.24 -1.58 -18.67
N ILE A 203 6.50 -2.41 -19.69
CA ILE A 203 7.72 -3.22 -19.78
C ILE A 203 8.66 -2.84 -20.93
N VAL A 204 8.38 -1.74 -21.63
CA VAL A 204 9.22 -1.24 -22.74
C VAL A 204 10.69 -1.03 -22.34
N PRO A 205 11.03 -0.53 -21.14
CA PRO A 205 12.43 -0.37 -20.73
C PRO A 205 13.21 -1.68 -20.60
N TYR A 206 12.51 -2.81 -20.46
CA TYR A 206 13.10 -4.08 -20.03
C TYR A 206 13.15 -5.13 -21.15
N TYR A 207 12.22 -5.07 -22.11
CA TYR A 207 12.09 -6.06 -23.17
C TYR A 207 11.86 -5.40 -24.52
N THR A 208 12.47 -5.95 -25.56
CA THR A 208 12.13 -5.62 -26.94
C THR A 208 10.91 -6.41 -27.41
N LYS A 209 10.28 -5.98 -28.51
CA LYS A 209 9.11 -6.67 -29.07
C LYS A 209 9.43 -8.11 -29.47
N GLU A 210 10.62 -8.31 -30.04
CA GLU A 210 11.10 -9.61 -30.52
C GLU A 210 11.36 -10.59 -29.37
N GLN A 211 11.74 -10.07 -28.20
CA GLN A 211 11.93 -10.88 -26.99
C GLN A 211 10.59 -11.33 -26.39
N LEU A 212 9.49 -10.63 -26.65
CA LEU A 212 8.17 -10.91 -26.09
C LEU A 212 7.31 -11.75 -27.04
N LEU A 213 7.42 -11.55 -28.34
CA LEU A 213 6.60 -12.25 -29.32
C LEU A 213 6.80 -13.78 -29.22
N HIS A 214 5.69 -14.52 -29.26
CA HIS A 214 5.63 -15.98 -29.07
C HIS A 214 6.15 -16.50 -27.73
N GLN A 215 6.41 -15.62 -26.76
CA GLN A 215 6.70 -16.05 -25.40
C GLN A 215 5.41 -16.39 -24.65
N ARG A 216 5.52 -17.42 -23.81
CA ARG A 216 4.47 -17.82 -22.87
C ARG A 216 4.72 -17.17 -21.52
N ILE A 217 3.69 -16.52 -21.00
CA ILE A 217 3.73 -15.75 -19.75
C ILE A 217 2.64 -16.21 -18.79
N VAL A 218 2.78 -15.84 -17.52
CA VAL A 218 1.70 -15.96 -16.54
C VAL A 218 0.79 -14.74 -16.61
N LEU A 219 -0.49 -14.97 -16.90
CA LEU A 219 -1.54 -13.96 -17.02
C LEU A 219 -2.53 -14.05 -15.85
N VAL A 220 -2.80 -12.94 -15.20
CA VAL A 220 -3.97 -12.76 -14.34
C VAL A 220 -5.19 -12.48 -15.22
N GLN A 221 -6.01 -13.51 -15.45
CA GLN A 221 -7.06 -13.45 -16.47
C GLN A 221 -8.34 -12.77 -15.99
N ASN A 222 -8.73 -12.95 -14.72
CA ASN A 222 -10.02 -12.47 -14.23
C ASN A 222 -9.95 -11.09 -13.56
N LEU A 223 -8.99 -10.24 -13.91
CA LEU A 223 -8.98 -8.85 -13.43
C LEU A 223 -10.10 -8.03 -14.05
N LYS A 224 -10.68 -7.11 -13.27
CA LYS A 224 -11.58 -6.09 -13.80
C LYS A 224 -10.82 -5.25 -14.82
N PRO A 225 -11.39 -5.03 -16.02
CA PRO A 225 -10.69 -4.27 -17.04
C PRO A 225 -10.36 -2.83 -16.59
N ALA A 226 -9.15 -2.38 -16.89
CA ALA A 226 -8.65 -1.05 -16.57
C ALA A 226 -8.27 -0.29 -17.85
N ASN A 227 -8.42 1.04 -17.83
CA ASN A 227 -8.12 1.88 -18.99
C ASN A 227 -6.74 2.53 -18.83
N PHE A 228 -5.86 2.30 -19.78
CA PHE A 228 -4.53 2.88 -19.86
C PHE A 228 -4.45 3.77 -21.09
N ARG A 229 -4.51 5.09 -20.88
CA ARG A 229 -4.37 6.11 -21.92
C ARG A 229 -5.25 5.87 -23.17
N GLY A 230 -6.46 5.36 -22.95
CA GLY A 230 -7.46 5.10 -23.99
C GLY A 230 -7.61 3.61 -24.37
N VAL A 231 -6.68 2.75 -23.97
CA VAL A 231 -6.70 1.30 -24.27
C VAL A 231 -7.16 0.51 -23.05
N LYS A 232 -8.16 -0.36 -23.25
CA LYS A 232 -8.73 -1.17 -22.17
C LYS A 232 -7.93 -2.47 -22.00
N SER A 233 -7.13 -2.55 -20.94
CA SER A 233 -6.43 -3.77 -20.52
C SER A 233 -7.41 -4.73 -19.82
N ARG A 234 -7.40 -6.00 -20.19
CA ARG A 234 -8.27 -7.06 -19.67
C ARG A 234 -7.49 -8.16 -18.95
N GLY A 235 -6.43 -7.77 -18.27
CA GLY A 235 -5.56 -8.69 -17.54
C GLY A 235 -4.23 -8.02 -17.21
N MET A 236 -3.34 -8.81 -16.64
CA MET A 236 -2.01 -8.36 -16.24
C MET A 236 -1.04 -9.54 -16.34
N LEU A 237 0.12 -9.32 -16.95
CA LEU A 237 1.20 -10.30 -16.88
C LEU A 237 1.90 -10.20 -15.52
N LEU A 238 2.48 -11.30 -15.03
CA LEU A 238 3.27 -11.27 -13.81
C LEU A 238 4.75 -11.04 -14.08
N ALA A 239 5.36 -10.16 -13.29
CA ALA A 239 6.80 -9.96 -13.28
C ALA A 239 7.36 -9.93 -11.85
N ALA A 240 8.56 -10.49 -11.68
CA ALA A 240 9.36 -10.33 -10.47
C ALA A 240 10.14 -9.02 -10.51
N SER A 241 10.45 -8.49 -9.33
CA SER A 241 11.28 -7.30 -9.14
C SER A 241 12.33 -7.53 -8.05
N ASP A 242 13.45 -6.82 -8.12
CA ASP A 242 14.50 -6.88 -7.12
C ASP A 242 14.04 -6.15 -5.84
N PRO A 243 13.97 -6.82 -4.67
CA PRO A 243 13.56 -6.18 -3.43
C PRO A 243 14.55 -5.12 -2.92
N LYS A 244 15.78 -5.09 -3.46
CA LYS A 244 16.84 -4.14 -3.08
C LYS A 244 16.94 -2.96 -4.05
N ALA A 245 16.27 -3.02 -5.20
CA ALA A 245 16.25 -1.93 -6.15
C ALA A 245 15.19 -0.89 -5.79
N GLU A 246 15.31 0.31 -6.37
CA GLU A 246 14.26 1.30 -6.29
C GLU A 246 12.96 0.75 -6.92
N PRO A 247 11.78 1.09 -6.38
CA PRO A 247 10.52 0.65 -6.96
C PRO A 247 10.41 1.00 -8.44
N HIS A 248 9.92 0.06 -9.24
CA HIS A 248 9.72 0.23 -10.70
C HIS A 248 10.98 0.43 -11.54
N THR A 249 12.17 0.10 -11.03
CA THR A 249 13.42 0.14 -11.83
C THR A 249 13.91 -1.23 -12.29
N THR A 250 13.27 -2.30 -11.85
CA THR A 250 13.57 -3.68 -12.25
C THR A 250 12.30 -4.43 -12.60
N CYS A 251 12.39 -5.33 -13.58
CA CYS A 251 11.26 -6.13 -14.05
C CYS A 251 11.80 -7.39 -14.72
N GLU A 252 11.37 -8.55 -14.25
CA GLU A 252 11.57 -9.84 -14.92
C GLU A 252 10.22 -10.51 -15.13
N VAL A 253 9.77 -10.61 -16.38
CA VAL A 253 8.53 -11.31 -16.71
C VAL A 253 8.67 -12.80 -16.39
N ILE A 254 7.66 -13.38 -15.72
CA ILE A 254 7.63 -14.82 -15.43
C ILE A 254 7.23 -15.58 -16.70
N PHE A 255 8.24 -16.16 -17.37
CA PHE A 255 8.06 -16.95 -18.58
C PHE A 255 7.81 -18.43 -18.28
N ALA A 256 6.94 -19.06 -19.08
CA ALA A 256 6.54 -20.46 -18.95
C ALA A 256 6.63 -21.21 -20.30
N PRO A 257 7.80 -21.29 -20.95
CA PRO A 257 7.93 -21.80 -22.32
C PRO A 257 7.51 -23.27 -22.49
N HIS A 258 7.52 -24.05 -21.41
CA HIS A 258 7.25 -25.49 -21.42
C HIS A 258 5.84 -25.87 -20.96
N VAL A 259 4.99 -24.89 -20.66
CA VAL A 259 3.62 -25.11 -20.19
C VAL A 259 2.64 -24.83 -21.33
N ALA A 260 1.56 -25.62 -21.43
CA ALA A 260 0.56 -25.44 -22.46
C ALA A 260 -0.23 -24.13 -22.25
N ILE A 261 -0.69 -23.53 -23.36
CA ILE A 261 -1.56 -22.35 -23.33
C ILE A 261 -2.88 -22.72 -22.65
N GLY A 262 -3.38 -21.85 -21.80
CA GLY A 262 -4.64 -22.04 -21.07
C GLY A 262 -4.50 -22.89 -19.80
N THR A 263 -3.34 -23.52 -19.55
CA THR A 263 -3.07 -24.21 -18.28
C THR A 263 -3.21 -23.21 -17.12
N GLU A 264 -3.97 -23.60 -16.12
CA GLU A 264 -4.21 -22.80 -14.92
C GLU A 264 -3.09 -23.02 -13.89
N LEU A 265 -2.72 -21.95 -13.18
CA LEU A 265 -1.76 -22.02 -12.07
C LEU A 265 -2.51 -21.97 -10.74
N LEU A 266 -2.22 -22.92 -9.87
CA LEU A 266 -2.81 -23.01 -8.54
C LEU A 266 -1.75 -23.22 -7.47
N PRO A 267 -1.95 -22.69 -6.24
CA PRO A 267 -1.11 -23.03 -5.11
C PRO A 267 -1.13 -24.54 -4.84
N GLU A 268 0.03 -25.09 -4.49
CA GLU A 268 0.15 -26.50 -4.14
C GLU A 268 -0.89 -26.93 -3.09
N GLY A 269 -1.48 -28.10 -3.31
CA GLY A 269 -2.51 -28.66 -2.43
C GLY A 269 -3.89 -28.01 -2.54
N THR A 270 -4.09 -27.04 -3.44
CA THR A 270 -5.42 -26.50 -3.75
C THR A 270 -6.03 -27.16 -4.99
N GLN A 271 -7.33 -26.96 -5.20
CA GLN A 271 -8.05 -27.50 -6.36
C GLN A 271 -8.73 -26.38 -7.13
N THR A 272 -8.91 -26.59 -8.44
CA THR A 272 -9.70 -25.69 -9.27
C THR A 272 -11.13 -25.61 -8.69
N PRO A 273 -11.65 -24.39 -8.46
CA PRO A 273 -13.02 -24.22 -8.00
C PRO A 273 -14.03 -24.83 -8.97
N ALA A 274 -15.07 -25.47 -8.44
CA ALA A 274 -16.14 -26.07 -9.25
C ALA A 274 -16.99 -25.04 -10.01
N GLN A 275 -16.96 -23.77 -9.59
CA GLN A 275 -17.66 -22.67 -10.23
C GLN A 275 -16.68 -21.66 -10.84
N PRO A 276 -17.02 -21.03 -11.96
CA PRO A 276 -16.19 -20.00 -12.58
C PRO A 276 -16.03 -18.81 -11.63
N ARG A 277 -14.81 -18.27 -11.57
CA ARG A 277 -14.49 -17.12 -10.71
C ARG A 277 -15.05 -15.84 -11.31
N SER A 278 -15.52 -14.95 -10.43
CA SER A 278 -15.93 -13.60 -10.81
C SER A 278 -14.72 -12.70 -11.06
N GLN A 279 -14.95 -11.50 -11.61
CA GLN A 279 -13.87 -10.54 -11.82
C GLN A 279 -13.34 -9.96 -10.50
N VAL A 280 -12.01 -9.91 -10.38
CA VAL A 280 -11.27 -9.41 -9.22
C VAL A 280 -10.77 -7.99 -9.50
N LYS A 281 -10.90 -7.08 -8.52
CA LYS A 281 -10.28 -5.75 -8.60
C LYS A 281 -8.76 -5.87 -8.43
N ALA A 282 -7.99 -5.01 -9.08
CA ALA A 282 -6.53 -5.01 -8.95
C ALA A 282 -6.06 -5.02 -7.48
N ASP A 283 -6.61 -4.17 -6.62
CA ASP A 283 -6.23 -4.10 -5.20
C ASP A 283 -6.52 -5.40 -4.44
N ALA A 284 -7.62 -6.08 -4.79
CA ALA A 284 -7.95 -7.37 -4.21
C ALA A 284 -6.97 -8.46 -4.68
N PHE A 285 -6.49 -8.39 -5.93
CA PHE A 285 -5.41 -9.25 -6.41
C PHE A 285 -4.09 -8.96 -5.68
N PHE A 286 -3.66 -7.70 -5.58
CA PHE A 286 -2.42 -7.31 -4.90
C PHE A 286 -2.43 -7.55 -3.38
N SER A 287 -3.61 -7.77 -2.77
CA SER A 287 -3.72 -8.20 -1.37
C SER A 287 -3.24 -9.64 -1.14
N PHE A 288 -3.04 -10.42 -2.21
CA PHE A 288 -2.44 -11.75 -2.18
C PHE A 288 -0.95 -11.64 -2.52
N PRO A 289 -0.05 -11.69 -1.53
CA PRO A 289 1.37 -11.47 -1.77
C PRO A 289 1.97 -12.65 -2.54
N LEU A 290 2.21 -12.42 -3.83
CA LEU A 290 3.00 -13.31 -4.67
C LEU A 290 4.47 -12.92 -4.58
N TYR A 291 5.32 -13.93 -4.51
CA TYR A 291 6.77 -13.73 -4.43
C TYR A 291 7.50 -14.89 -5.09
N THR A 292 8.76 -14.67 -5.41
CA THR A 292 9.71 -15.73 -5.73
C THR A 292 10.49 -16.08 -4.46
N GLU A 293 10.69 -17.37 -4.22
CA GLU A 293 11.58 -17.89 -3.18
C GLU A 293 12.49 -18.92 -3.84
N HIS A 294 13.80 -18.67 -3.86
CA HIS A 294 14.77 -19.46 -4.61
C HIS A 294 14.41 -19.64 -6.10
N GLY A 295 13.80 -18.61 -6.69
CA GLY A 295 13.30 -18.59 -8.06
C GLY A 295 11.87 -19.13 -8.20
N ILE A 296 11.34 -19.86 -7.23
CA ILE A 296 10.04 -20.51 -7.35
C ILE A 296 8.92 -19.52 -7.02
N LEU A 297 8.00 -19.32 -7.97
CA LEU A 297 6.81 -18.48 -7.77
C LEU A 297 5.88 -19.11 -6.74
N SER A 298 5.61 -18.42 -5.64
CA SER A 298 4.90 -18.94 -4.47
C SER A 298 3.93 -17.93 -3.86
N ILE A 299 2.98 -18.46 -3.08
CA ILE A 299 2.05 -17.70 -2.23
C ILE A 299 1.77 -18.48 -0.94
N ASP A 300 1.78 -17.80 0.21
CA ASP A 300 1.45 -18.41 1.51
C ASP A 300 2.30 -19.67 1.82
N GLY A 301 3.57 -19.64 1.41
CA GLY A 301 4.52 -20.75 1.57
C GLY A 301 4.29 -21.92 0.61
N ARG A 302 3.41 -21.76 -0.38
CA ARG A 302 3.06 -22.81 -1.35
C ARG A 302 3.48 -22.41 -2.77
N PRO A 303 4.23 -23.28 -3.49
CA PRO A 303 4.53 -23.06 -4.90
C PRO A 303 3.26 -22.95 -5.75
N LEU A 304 3.26 -22.07 -6.75
CA LEU A 304 2.27 -22.08 -7.82
C LEU A 304 2.65 -23.13 -8.85
N LEU A 305 1.73 -24.05 -9.10
CA LEU A 305 1.91 -25.18 -9.99
C LEU A 305 1.05 -25.03 -11.24
N ALA A 306 1.65 -25.28 -12.39
CA ALA A 306 0.97 -25.46 -13.67
C ALA A 306 1.13 -26.93 -14.10
N ASP A 307 0.04 -27.69 -14.16
CA ASP A 307 0.07 -29.14 -14.40
C ASP A 307 1.06 -29.90 -13.49
N GLY A 308 1.15 -29.49 -12.22
CA GLY A 308 2.04 -30.07 -11.22
C GLY A 308 3.52 -29.66 -11.32
N LYS A 309 3.86 -28.71 -12.21
CA LYS A 309 5.21 -28.17 -12.36
C LYS A 309 5.30 -26.75 -11.81
N THR A 310 6.41 -26.43 -11.17
CA THR A 310 6.72 -25.08 -10.71
C THR A 310 7.08 -24.15 -11.87
N LEU A 311 6.90 -22.85 -11.65
CA LEU A 311 7.43 -21.80 -12.51
C LEU A 311 8.56 -21.06 -11.80
N GLU A 312 9.55 -20.65 -12.58
CA GLU A 312 10.80 -20.11 -12.08
C GLU A 312 11.09 -18.72 -12.65
N ALA A 313 11.40 -17.77 -11.77
CA ALA A 313 12.17 -16.58 -12.10
C ALA A 313 13.66 -16.94 -12.17
N LYS A 314 14.39 -16.34 -13.10
CA LYS A 314 15.81 -16.63 -13.36
C LYS A 314 16.74 -15.56 -12.81
N GLN A 315 16.28 -14.31 -12.72
CA GLN A 315 17.08 -13.17 -12.32
C GLN A 315 16.76 -12.74 -10.88
N TYR A 316 15.48 -12.53 -10.56
CA TYR A 316 15.03 -12.11 -9.23
C TYR A 316 14.49 -13.31 -8.46
N LEU A 317 15.42 -14.06 -7.88
CA LEU A 317 15.14 -15.34 -7.21
C LEU A 317 14.33 -15.17 -5.92
N ASP A 318 14.52 -14.06 -5.21
CA ASP A 318 13.85 -13.75 -3.96
C ASP A 318 13.30 -12.33 -4.04
N GLY A 319 12.01 -12.18 -4.38
CA GLY A 319 11.43 -10.86 -4.65
C GLY A 319 9.91 -10.87 -4.78
N ALA A 320 9.31 -9.68 -4.77
CA ALA A 320 7.88 -9.53 -4.96
C ALA A 320 7.49 -9.74 -6.43
N VAL A 321 6.33 -10.35 -6.66
CA VAL A 321 5.77 -10.59 -7.99
C VAL A 321 4.44 -9.87 -8.12
N GLY A 322 4.27 -9.12 -9.20
CA GLY A 322 3.06 -8.34 -9.48
C GLY A 322 2.98 -7.78 -10.89
#